data_AF-A0A924F9X3-F1
#
_entry.id   AF-A0A924F9X3-F1
#
_cell.length_a   1.000
_cell.length_b   1.000
_cell.length_c   1.000
_cell.angle_alpha   90.00
_cell.angle_beta   90.00
_cell.angle_gamma   90.00
#
_symmetry.space_group_name_H-M   'P 1'
#
loop_
_entity.id
_entity.type
_entity.pdbx_description
1 polymer ?
#
loop_
_entity_poly.entity_id
_entity_poly.type
_entity_poly.pdbx_seq_one_letter_code
_entity_poly.pdbx_strand_id
1 'polypeptide(L)'
;MKHVLRFLIVTLVAVPLLTGCTDNCRQTRTYRTFVPVQIPLADLRKPVMSESARAVGEPGKLYVKDQYLFIVEIKKGIHVFDNSNPASPRAISFLTIPGTVDLAVRDNILYADSYIDLVAIDISNPANVREVGRVETGFRNGQIGRTYWNYDSLNRKLNDTREEIATETVQTDCEGTFNILPYLYAISWFGRGYYLNDFASYSVQSNSSKTSPTAPTVGTGGSMARFALLNDQLYVVNNSAMQLFDLARPNQPKRTKTINLSWNVETIFPYRQNLFIGTTTGMFIFDASKPADPKQVAAFPHARSCDPVVVHDNYAYVTLRGATTCGSWNQQDVLDIVNITDPTRPQLVKSYPLETPYGLGVDFPTLFVCQGNKGLSVFDISNPTDPKPRQTFPNANAFDVIPLAKVLLMVGKDGLYQYDYSNPTNLRLLSRIAVQQPI
;
A
#
# COMPACT_ATOMS: atom_id res chain seq x y z
N MET A 1 -29.40 27.17 70.66
CA MET A 1 -29.46 27.84 69.34
C MET A 1 -28.19 28.61 68.95
N LYS A 2 -27.59 29.44 69.83
CA LYS A 2 -26.38 30.24 69.48
C LYS A 2 -25.13 29.42 69.09
N HIS A 3 -24.92 28.24 69.70
CA HIS A 3 -23.79 27.37 69.35
C HIS A 3 -23.97 26.63 68.01
N VAL A 4 -25.22 26.27 67.66
CA VAL A 4 -25.56 25.63 66.37
C VAL A 4 -25.39 26.64 65.23
N LEU A 5 -25.82 27.88 65.41
CA LEU A 5 -25.70 28.94 64.39
C LEU A 5 -24.22 29.31 64.12
N ARG A 6 -23.37 29.32 65.14
CA ARG A 6 -21.92 29.52 64.97
C ARG A 6 -21.25 28.37 64.24
N PHE A 7 -21.62 27.12 64.53
CA PHE A 7 -21.13 25.96 63.80
C PHE A 7 -21.58 25.98 62.33
N LEU A 8 -22.83 26.38 62.08
CA LEU A 8 -23.40 26.49 60.73
C LEU A 8 -22.72 27.60 59.91
N ILE A 9 -22.42 28.76 60.51
CA ILE A 9 -21.73 29.86 59.81
C ILE A 9 -20.27 29.50 59.52
N VAL A 10 -19.58 28.82 60.44
CA VAL A 10 -18.20 28.36 60.21
C VAL A 10 -18.15 27.28 59.12
N THR A 11 -19.14 26.38 59.06
CA THR A 11 -19.24 25.41 57.96
C THR A 11 -19.64 26.06 56.63
N LEU A 12 -20.58 27.02 56.62
CA LEU A 12 -21.01 27.71 55.40
C LEU A 12 -19.91 28.61 54.78
N VAL A 13 -19.00 29.14 55.61
CA VAL A 13 -17.84 29.93 55.17
C VAL A 13 -16.65 29.04 54.75
N ALA A 14 -16.53 27.82 55.30
CA ALA A 14 -15.47 26.88 54.93
C ALA A 14 -15.75 26.11 53.62
N VAL A 15 -17.02 25.87 53.27
CA VAL A 15 -17.41 25.15 52.05
C VAL A 15 -16.95 25.82 50.74
N PRO A 16 -17.00 27.16 50.54
CA PRO A 16 -16.47 27.78 49.32
C PRO A 16 -14.94 27.87 49.27
N LEU A 17 -14.22 27.55 50.35
CA LEU A 17 -12.75 27.45 50.38
C LEU A 17 -12.24 26.05 50.03
N LEU A 18 -13.13 25.08 49.84
CA LEU A 18 -12.81 23.78 49.26
C LEU A 18 -12.79 23.89 47.73
N THR A 19 -11.90 24.72 47.18
CA THR A 19 -11.49 24.54 45.78
C THR A 19 -10.77 23.21 45.74
N GLY A 20 -11.38 22.18 45.13
CA GLY A 20 -10.72 20.89 44.96
C GLY A 20 -9.34 21.10 44.36
N CYS A 21 -8.30 20.67 45.08
CA CYS A 21 -6.96 20.61 44.53
C CYS A 21 -7.00 19.61 43.38
N THR A 22 -7.04 20.09 42.14
CA THR A 22 -6.70 19.25 41.01
C THR A 22 -5.18 19.11 41.02
N ASP A 23 -4.69 17.89 41.13
CA ASP A 23 -3.27 17.65 41.00
C ASP A 23 -2.85 18.07 39.59
N ASN A 24 -1.83 18.94 39.49
CA ASN A 24 -1.27 19.35 38.20
C ASN A 24 -0.29 18.28 37.72
N CYS A 25 -0.73 17.43 36.81
CA CYS A 25 0.11 16.43 36.17
C CYS A 25 0.77 17.00 34.90
N ARG A 26 2.06 16.70 34.70
CA ARG A 26 2.70 16.85 33.38
C ARG A 26 2.42 15.62 32.54
N GLN A 27 1.71 15.79 31.44
CA GLN A 27 1.47 14.72 30.49
C GLN A 27 2.21 15.01 29.18
N THR A 28 2.99 14.03 28.72
CA THR A 28 3.56 14.05 27.37
C THR A 28 2.50 13.59 26.39
N ARG A 29 2.14 14.47 25.46
CA ARG A 29 1.14 14.24 24.41
C ARG A 29 1.86 14.07 23.09
N THR A 30 1.60 12.95 22.42
CA THR A 30 2.10 12.69 21.07
C THR A 30 0.93 12.81 20.10
N TYR A 31 1.03 13.73 19.14
CA TYR A 31 0.00 13.96 18.13
C TYR A 31 0.62 14.21 16.76
N ARG A 32 -0.19 14.01 15.72
CA ARG A 32 0.21 14.25 14.33
C ARG A 32 -0.03 15.71 13.99
N THR A 33 0.98 16.35 13.43
CA THR A 33 0.90 17.70 12.89
C THR A 33 1.12 17.67 11.38
N PHE A 34 0.58 18.69 10.70
CA PHE A 34 0.63 18.84 9.26
C PHE A 34 1.43 20.09 8.92
N VAL A 35 2.64 19.89 8.38
CA VAL A 35 3.58 20.96 8.05
C VAL A 35 3.50 21.22 6.55
N PRO A 36 3.22 22.46 6.11
CA PRO A 36 3.21 22.80 4.69
C PRO A 36 4.64 22.74 4.13
N VAL A 37 4.78 22.12 2.96
CA VAL A 37 6.04 21.99 2.22
C VAL A 37 5.85 22.60 0.85
N GLN A 38 6.78 23.45 0.43
CA GLN A 38 6.82 23.98 -0.93
C GLN A 38 8.09 23.49 -1.63
N ILE A 39 7.92 22.89 -2.81
CA ILE A 39 9.02 22.34 -3.60
C ILE A 39 9.04 23.06 -4.94
N PRO A 40 10.06 23.90 -5.22
CA PRO A 40 10.25 24.48 -6.55
C PRO A 40 10.39 23.39 -7.61
N LEU A 41 9.84 23.61 -8.81
CA LEU A 41 9.92 22.63 -9.89
C LEU A 41 11.37 22.26 -10.24
N ALA A 42 12.30 23.22 -10.13
CA ALA A 42 13.72 22.98 -10.37
C ALA A 42 14.33 22.00 -9.35
N ASP A 43 13.85 22.03 -8.09
CA ASP A 43 14.30 21.10 -7.05
C ASP A 43 13.67 19.72 -7.22
N LEU A 44 12.38 19.66 -7.60
CA LEU A 44 11.68 18.40 -7.91
C LEU A 44 12.38 17.61 -9.04
N ARG A 45 12.89 18.33 -10.04
CA ARG A 45 13.51 17.76 -11.25
C ARG A 45 15.04 17.69 -11.17
N LYS A 46 15.60 17.75 -9.96
CA LYS A 46 16.99 17.31 -9.76
C LYS A 46 17.10 15.82 -10.14
N PRO A 47 18.17 15.40 -10.83
CA PRO A 47 18.33 14.01 -11.21
C PRO A 47 18.26 13.08 -10.01
N VAL A 48 17.58 11.95 -10.15
CA VAL A 48 17.57 10.90 -9.14
C VAL A 48 18.98 10.33 -8.96
N MET A 49 19.44 10.26 -7.71
CA MET A 49 20.76 9.76 -7.31
C MET A 49 20.64 8.69 -6.23
N SER A 50 21.65 7.82 -6.16
CA SER A 50 21.82 6.88 -5.04
C SER A 50 22.47 7.58 -3.84
N GLU A 51 21.84 7.45 -2.68
CA GLU A 51 22.39 7.78 -1.38
C GLU A 51 22.79 6.50 -0.63
N SER A 52 23.61 6.66 0.41
CA SER A 52 23.91 5.57 1.35
C SER A 52 22.63 4.97 1.91
N ALA A 53 22.62 3.65 2.09
CA ALA A 53 21.53 2.94 2.73
C ALA A 53 21.18 3.57 4.10
N ARG A 54 19.89 3.65 4.37
CA ARG A 54 19.33 4.18 5.62
C ARG A 54 18.19 3.31 6.11
N ALA A 55 17.85 3.45 7.39
CA ALA A 55 16.75 2.71 8.00
C ALA A 55 15.41 3.04 7.34
N VAL A 56 14.52 2.05 7.28
CA VAL A 56 13.18 2.20 6.73
C VAL A 56 12.31 2.94 7.75
N GLY A 57 11.74 4.08 7.35
CA GLY A 57 10.92 4.94 8.21
C GLY A 57 9.42 4.78 7.97
N GLU A 58 8.90 5.43 6.92
CA GLU A 58 7.49 5.34 6.52
C GLU A 58 7.35 4.54 5.22
N PRO A 59 7.40 3.19 5.29
CA PRO A 59 7.29 2.37 4.10
C PRO A 59 5.88 2.45 3.51
N GLY A 60 5.81 2.49 2.19
CA GLY A 60 4.62 2.26 1.42
C GLY A 60 4.74 0.93 0.69
N LYS A 61 4.88 1.02 -0.62
CA LYS A 61 4.81 -0.12 -1.53
C LYS A 61 6.09 -0.94 -1.58
N LEU A 62 5.92 -2.22 -1.90
CA LEU A 62 6.96 -3.24 -2.04
C LEU A 62 7.03 -3.67 -3.48
N TYR A 63 8.25 -3.95 -3.95
CA TYR A 63 8.47 -4.48 -5.28
C TYR A 63 9.68 -5.41 -5.26
N VAL A 64 9.64 -6.44 -6.09
CA VAL A 64 10.67 -7.46 -6.21
C VAL A 64 11.07 -7.53 -7.67
N LYS A 65 12.36 -7.48 -7.97
CA LYS A 65 12.87 -7.80 -9.30
C LYS A 65 14.16 -8.58 -9.15
N ASP A 66 14.16 -9.80 -9.67
CA ASP A 66 15.25 -10.76 -9.51
C ASP A 66 15.60 -10.94 -8.02
N GLN A 67 16.85 -10.71 -7.63
CA GLN A 67 17.25 -10.73 -6.22
C GLN A 67 16.98 -9.42 -5.46
N TYR A 68 16.47 -8.36 -6.08
CA TYR A 68 16.34 -7.06 -5.44
C TYR A 68 14.96 -6.82 -4.85
N LEU A 69 14.93 -6.27 -3.63
CA LEU A 69 13.72 -5.71 -3.03
C LEU A 69 13.78 -4.18 -3.07
N PHE A 70 12.66 -3.59 -3.45
CA PHE A 70 12.45 -2.15 -3.43
C PHE A 70 11.32 -1.87 -2.45
N ILE A 71 11.60 -1.00 -1.47
CA ILE A 71 10.61 -0.56 -0.49
C ILE A 71 10.46 0.94 -0.65
N VAL A 72 9.30 1.39 -1.12
CA VAL A 72 8.99 2.82 -1.22
C VAL A 72 8.96 3.41 0.18
N GLU A 73 9.65 4.53 0.39
CA GLU A 73 9.42 5.42 1.53
C GLU A 73 8.53 6.57 1.07
N ILE A 74 7.30 6.62 1.59
CA ILE A 74 6.22 7.47 1.07
C ILE A 74 6.69 8.93 0.95
N LYS A 75 6.56 9.50 -0.26
CA LYS A 75 6.99 10.85 -0.67
C LYS A 75 8.48 11.15 -0.62
N LYS A 76 9.33 10.22 -0.17
CA LYS A 76 10.77 10.45 -0.02
C LYS A 76 11.60 9.74 -1.08
N GLY A 77 11.23 8.52 -1.45
CA GLY A 77 12.04 7.73 -2.38
C GLY A 77 11.89 6.22 -2.20
N ILE A 78 12.95 5.48 -2.51
CA ILE A 78 12.93 4.01 -2.57
C ILE A 78 14.18 3.43 -1.89
N HIS A 79 13.98 2.57 -0.89
CA HIS A 79 15.06 1.74 -0.34
C HIS A 79 15.33 0.55 -1.26
N VAL A 80 16.59 0.25 -1.52
CA VAL A 80 17.01 -0.89 -2.35
C VAL A 80 17.78 -1.89 -1.50
N PHE A 81 17.36 -3.16 -1.53
CA PHE A 81 18.00 -4.27 -0.83
C PHE A 81 18.41 -5.38 -1.80
N ASP A 82 19.58 -5.95 -1.57
CA ASP A 82 19.98 -7.25 -2.08
C ASP A 82 19.34 -8.34 -1.22
N ASN A 83 18.51 -9.17 -1.84
CA ASN A 83 17.78 -10.26 -1.20
C ASN A 83 18.13 -11.62 -1.81
N SER A 84 19.34 -11.75 -2.35
CA SER A 84 19.90 -13.04 -2.78
C SER A 84 19.94 -14.08 -1.66
N ASN A 85 20.09 -13.64 -0.40
CA ASN A 85 19.87 -14.44 0.80
C ASN A 85 18.72 -13.85 1.64
N PRO A 86 17.50 -14.38 1.52
CA PRO A 86 16.33 -13.91 2.29
C PRO A 86 16.46 -14.06 3.81
N ALA A 87 17.37 -14.89 4.32
CA ALA A 87 17.68 -14.97 5.75
C ALA A 87 18.60 -13.82 6.22
N SER A 88 19.25 -13.10 5.30
CA SER A 88 20.14 -11.98 5.58
C SER A 88 20.09 -10.95 4.45
N PRO A 89 18.95 -10.21 4.29
CA PRO A 89 18.84 -9.14 3.30
C PRO A 89 19.85 -8.03 3.58
N ARG A 90 20.48 -7.50 2.54
CA ARG A 90 21.49 -6.44 2.65
C ARG A 90 21.00 -5.15 2.01
N ALA A 91 20.91 -4.08 2.79
CA ALA A 91 20.60 -2.75 2.25
C ALA A 91 21.74 -2.26 1.34
N ILE A 92 21.39 -1.77 0.14
CA ILE A 92 22.35 -1.29 -0.86
C ILE A 92 22.39 0.24 -0.87
N SER A 93 21.23 0.87 -1.07
CA SER A 93 21.14 2.32 -1.30
C SER A 93 19.73 2.83 -0.99
N PHE A 94 19.61 4.16 -0.93
CA PHE A 94 18.33 4.86 -0.95
C PHE A 94 18.27 5.75 -2.20
N LEU A 95 17.19 5.66 -2.98
CA LEU A 95 16.98 6.49 -4.16
C LEU A 95 16.07 7.64 -3.77
N THR A 96 16.57 8.87 -3.74
CA THR A 96 15.76 10.05 -3.41
C THR A 96 14.90 10.45 -4.60
N ILE A 97 13.59 10.27 -4.46
CA ILE A 97 12.60 10.58 -5.48
C ILE A 97 11.42 11.26 -4.77
N PRO A 98 11.33 12.60 -4.82
CA PRO A 98 10.28 13.33 -4.14
C PRO A 98 8.90 12.96 -4.67
N GLY A 99 7.95 12.73 -3.75
CA GLY A 99 6.56 12.42 -4.08
C GLY A 99 6.32 11.00 -4.56
N THR A 100 7.32 10.12 -4.50
CA THR A 100 7.15 8.73 -4.90
C THR A 100 6.21 8.00 -3.96
N VAL A 101 5.24 7.34 -4.56
CA VAL A 101 4.39 6.37 -3.88
C VAL A 101 4.36 5.04 -4.60
N ASP A 102 4.73 4.93 -5.88
CA ASP A 102 4.72 3.70 -6.67
C ASP A 102 5.93 3.50 -7.58
N LEU A 103 6.13 2.24 -7.96
CA LEU A 103 7.13 1.87 -8.95
C LEU A 103 6.73 0.65 -9.81
N ALA A 104 7.37 0.55 -10.97
CA ALA A 104 7.45 -0.65 -11.78
C ALA A 104 8.89 -0.86 -12.25
N VAL A 105 9.34 -2.11 -12.38
CA VAL A 105 10.67 -2.40 -12.91
C VAL A 105 10.54 -3.33 -14.11
N ARG A 106 11.13 -2.91 -15.22
CA ARG A 106 11.27 -3.71 -16.43
C ARG A 106 12.73 -3.78 -16.83
N ASP A 107 13.25 -5.00 -16.93
CA ASP A 107 14.66 -5.28 -17.13
C ASP A 107 15.50 -4.56 -16.06
N ASN A 108 16.29 -3.58 -16.47
CA ASN A 108 17.11 -2.74 -15.59
C ASN A 108 16.59 -1.31 -15.48
N ILE A 109 15.35 -1.03 -15.91
CA ILE A 109 14.75 0.31 -15.78
C ILE A 109 13.64 0.27 -14.74
N LEU A 110 13.81 1.07 -13.69
CA LEU A 110 12.79 1.38 -12.69
C LEU A 110 12.02 2.63 -13.12
N TYR A 111 10.70 2.52 -13.19
CA TYR A 111 9.78 3.62 -13.39
C TYR A 111 9.12 3.96 -12.06
N ALA A 112 9.16 5.22 -11.64
CA ALA A 112 8.53 5.65 -10.40
C ALA A 112 7.77 6.97 -10.63
N ASP A 113 6.72 7.19 -9.86
CA ASP A 113 6.09 8.50 -9.81
C ASP A 113 6.94 9.51 -9.03
N SER A 114 6.84 10.76 -9.43
CA SER A 114 7.45 11.92 -8.77
C SER A 114 6.50 13.10 -8.91
N TYR A 115 5.41 13.06 -8.13
CA TYR A 115 4.28 13.98 -8.20
C TYR A 115 3.68 14.12 -9.61
N ILE A 116 4.15 15.12 -10.38
CA ILE A 116 3.65 15.47 -11.71
C ILE A 116 4.42 14.77 -12.84
N ASP A 117 5.48 14.04 -12.50
CA ASP A 117 6.36 13.36 -13.44
C ASP A 117 6.35 11.84 -13.19
N LEU A 118 6.64 11.08 -14.24
CA LEU A 118 7.10 9.69 -14.18
C LEU A 118 8.59 9.71 -14.51
N VAL A 119 9.42 9.16 -13.62
CA VAL A 119 10.87 9.06 -13.80
C VAL A 119 11.25 7.65 -14.22
N ALA A 120 12.19 7.53 -15.14
CA ALA A 120 12.80 6.28 -15.58
C ALA A 120 14.27 6.26 -15.14
N ILE A 121 14.65 5.24 -14.39
CA ILE A 121 15.94 5.15 -13.69
C ILE A 121 16.61 3.84 -14.10
N ASP A 122 17.82 3.92 -14.63
CA ASP A 122 18.68 2.77 -14.89
C ASP A 122 19.26 2.26 -13.57
N ILE A 123 18.86 1.04 -13.21
CA ILE A 123 19.23 0.33 -11.99
C ILE A 123 20.18 -0.84 -12.28
N SER A 124 20.86 -0.85 -13.43
CA SER A 124 21.88 -1.87 -13.75
C SER A 124 22.97 -1.97 -12.67
N ASN A 125 23.23 -0.86 -11.96
CA ASN A 125 23.96 -0.84 -10.71
C ASN A 125 23.10 -0.17 -9.62
N PRO A 126 22.44 -0.93 -8.72
CA PRO A 126 21.55 -0.36 -7.71
C PRO A 126 22.28 0.50 -6.66
N ALA A 127 23.60 0.40 -6.54
CA ALA A 127 24.40 1.27 -5.69
C ALA A 127 24.73 2.62 -6.34
N ASN A 128 24.59 2.73 -7.67
CA ASN A 128 24.86 3.94 -8.43
C ASN A 128 23.91 4.03 -9.62
N VAL A 129 22.68 4.46 -9.34
CA VAL A 129 21.62 4.58 -10.35
C VAL A 129 21.80 5.85 -11.20
N ARG A 130 21.12 5.87 -12.35
CA ARG A 130 21.07 7.06 -13.21
C ARG A 130 19.65 7.31 -13.70
N GLU A 131 19.14 8.52 -13.51
CA GLU A 131 17.94 8.97 -14.21
C GLU A 131 18.21 9.00 -15.72
N VAL A 132 17.47 8.20 -16.49
CA VAL A 132 17.64 8.09 -17.95
C VAL A 132 16.49 8.70 -18.73
N GLY A 133 15.36 8.99 -18.07
CA GLY A 133 14.21 9.63 -18.68
C GLY A 133 13.24 10.20 -17.64
N ARG A 134 12.45 11.19 -18.08
CA ARG A 134 11.39 11.80 -17.27
C ARG A 134 10.30 12.30 -18.20
N VAL A 135 9.05 12.05 -17.84
CA VAL A 135 7.88 12.48 -18.63
C VAL A 135 6.79 13.02 -17.72
N GLU A 136 6.15 14.11 -18.09
CA GLU A 136 5.02 14.64 -17.34
C GLU A 136 3.82 13.68 -17.42
N THR A 137 3.26 13.33 -16.25
CA THR A 137 2.02 12.54 -16.16
C THR A 137 0.82 13.42 -16.52
N GLY A 138 0.91 14.72 -16.29
CA GLY A 138 -0.19 15.68 -16.43
C GLY A 138 -1.07 15.77 -15.19
N PHE A 139 -0.76 15.03 -14.12
CA PHE A 139 -1.38 15.26 -12.82
C PHE A 139 -1.02 16.66 -12.32
N ARG A 140 -2.01 17.34 -11.74
CA ARG A 140 -1.87 18.70 -11.19
C ARG A 140 -2.17 18.75 -9.70
N ASN A 141 -2.71 17.68 -9.16
CA ASN A 141 -2.94 17.48 -7.75
C ASN A 141 -3.03 15.98 -7.50
N GLY A 142 -2.94 15.62 -6.23
CA GLY A 142 -3.15 14.27 -5.78
C GLY A 142 -3.29 14.25 -4.27
N GLN A 143 -3.76 13.11 -3.79
CA GLN A 143 -3.87 12.83 -2.38
C GLN A 143 -3.01 11.61 -2.06
N ILE A 144 -2.14 11.75 -1.08
CA ILE A 144 -1.33 10.66 -0.53
C ILE A 144 -1.70 10.64 0.96
N GLY A 145 -2.50 9.65 1.33
CA GLY A 145 -3.03 9.49 2.68
C GLY A 145 -3.91 10.65 3.11
N ARG A 146 -3.56 11.26 4.24
CA ARG A 146 -4.27 12.44 4.80
C ARG A 146 -3.86 13.74 4.12
N THR A 147 -2.83 13.70 3.28
CA THR A 147 -2.18 14.89 2.77
C THR A 147 -2.50 15.08 1.29
N TYR A 148 -2.64 16.34 0.92
CA TYR A 148 -2.94 16.73 -0.45
C TYR A 148 -1.76 17.54 -0.97
N TRP A 149 -1.44 17.31 -2.24
CA TRP A 149 -0.49 18.12 -2.96
C TRP A 149 -1.16 18.73 -4.19
N ASN A 150 -0.72 19.92 -4.58
CA ASN A 150 -1.12 20.57 -5.81
C ASN A 150 0.09 21.25 -6.48
N TYR A 151 0.06 21.26 -7.80
CA TYR A 151 1.03 21.96 -8.62
C TYR A 151 0.51 23.34 -9.01
N ASP A 152 1.20 24.37 -8.54
CA ASP A 152 1.01 25.75 -8.93
C ASP A 152 1.82 26.02 -10.19
N SER A 153 1.14 25.96 -11.34
CA SER A 153 1.76 26.21 -12.64
C SER A 153 2.23 27.65 -12.86
N LEU A 154 1.63 28.63 -12.16
CA LEU A 154 2.00 30.05 -12.29
C LEU A 154 3.34 30.30 -11.61
N ASN A 155 3.49 29.78 -10.39
CA ASN A 155 4.71 29.95 -9.59
C ASN A 155 5.72 28.79 -9.76
N ARG A 156 5.40 27.81 -10.62
CA ARG A 156 6.22 26.62 -10.90
C ARG A 156 6.69 25.91 -9.62
N LYS A 157 5.78 25.68 -8.69
CA LYS A 157 6.05 25.03 -7.41
C LYS A 157 4.98 24.00 -7.05
N LEU A 158 5.37 22.95 -6.35
CA LEU A 158 4.45 22.08 -5.64
C LEU A 158 4.18 22.67 -4.26
N ASN A 159 2.91 22.68 -3.86
CA ASN A 159 2.53 22.78 -2.47
C ASN A 159 2.09 21.38 -2.03
N ASP A 160 2.67 20.90 -0.95
CA ASP A 160 2.34 19.63 -0.32
C ASP A 160 2.22 19.85 1.18
N THR A 161 1.68 18.86 1.87
CA THR A 161 1.66 18.79 3.31
C THR A 161 2.43 17.54 3.73
N ARG A 162 3.42 17.73 4.60
CA ARG A 162 4.11 16.65 5.28
C ARG A 162 3.46 16.43 6.62
N GLU A 163 3.26 15.17 6.98
CA GLU A 163 2.83 14.83 8.32
C GLU A 163 4.05 14.53 9.18
N GLU A 164 4.06 15.08 10.38
CA GLU A 164 5.10 14.89 11.37
C GLU A 164 4.46 14.52 12.70
N ILE A 165 5.22 13.86 13.55
CA ILE A 165 4.77 13.58 14.91
C ILE A 165 5.40 14.63 15.83
N ALA A 166 4.53 15.34 16.52
CA ALA A 166 4.90 16.34 17.51
C ALA A 166 4.64 15.77 18.90
N THR A 167 5.57 16.04 19.81
CA THR A 167 5.44 15.72 21.22
C THR A 167 5.42 17.00 22.02
N GLU A 168 4.37 17.19 22.82
CA GLU A 168 4.20 18.37 23.67
C GLU A 168 3.93 17.93 25.11
N THR A 169 4.64 18.53 26.08
CA THR A 169 4.33 18.32 27.50
C THR A 169 3.36 19.40 27.95
N VAL A 170 2.13 19.01 28.26
CA VAL A 170 1.08 19.93 28.71
C VAL A 170 0.74 19.64 30.17
N GLN A 171 0.45 20.70 30.93
CA GLN A 171 -0.10 20.60 32.29
C GLN A 171 -1.58 20.22 32.19
N THR A 172 -1.99 19.15 32.86
CA THR A 172 -3.36 18.63 32.82
C THR A 172 -3.83 18.20 34.21
N ASP A 173 -5.14 18.13 34.38
CA ASP A 173 -5.80 17.56 35.55
C ASP A 173 -5.55 16.04 35.60
N CYS A 174 -5.09 15.52 36.75
CA CYS A 174 -4.81 14.11 36.96
C CYS A 174 -6.08 13.23 37.02
N GLU A 175 -7.26 13.79 37.30
CA GLU A 175 -8.52 13.02 37.40
C GLU A 175 -9.37 13.06 36.12
N GLY A 176 -8.95 13.85 35.12
CA GLY A 176 -9.62 13.90 33.83
C GLY A 176 -9.47 12.59 33.06
N THR A 177 -10.57 11.85 32.88
CA THR A 177 -10.64 10.76 31.89
C THR A 177 -10.58 11.40 30.50
N PHE A 178 -9.38 11.65 29.99
CA PHE A 178 -9.25 12.03 28.60
C PHE A 178 -9.32 10.77 27.74
N ASN A 179 -10.47 10.63 27.07
CA ASN A 179 -10.59 9.83 25.86
C ASN A 179 -9.44 10.23 24.94
N ILE A 180 -8.46 9.35 24.77
CA ILE A 180 -7.68 9.32 23.53
C ILE A 180 -8.74 9.39 22.44
N LEU A 181 -8.75 10.44 21.62
CA LEU A 181 -9.76 10.64 20.58
C LEU A 181 -10.01 9.28 19.90
N PRO A 182 -11.22 8.69 20.00
CA PRO A 182 -11.48 7.34 19.48
C PRO A 182 -11.41 7.26 17.95
N TYR A 183 -11.10 8.37 17.28
CA TYR A 183 -11.04 8.48 15.83
C TYR A 183 -9.65 8.16 15.27
N LEU A 184 -9.08 7.04 15.72
CA LEU A 184 -7.99 6.35 15.05
C LEU A 184 -8.46 5.02 14.43
N TYR A 185 -9.69 4.95 13.93
CA TYR A 185 -10.08 3.86 13.02
C TYR A 185 -9.67 4.23 11.59
N ALA A 186 -8.37 4.19 11.38
CA ALA A 186 -7.79 3.97 10.07
C ALA A 186 -6.75 2.86 10.24
N ILE A 187 -6.70 1.95 9.26
CA ILE A 187 -5.87 0.74 9.18
C ILE A 187 -4.55 0.90 9.97
N SER A 188 -4.36 0.17 11.07
CA SER A 188 -3.19 0.33 11.95
C SER A 188 -1.98 -0.49 11.46
N TRP A 189 -1.24 0.07 10.51
CA TRP A 189 0.02 -0.48 9.99
C TRP A 189 1.18 0.43 10.49
N PHE A 190 2.23 -0.09 11.12
CA PHE A 190 3.31 0.73 11.74
C PHE A 190 2.85 1.84 12.72
N GLY A 191 1.64 1.74 13.32
CA GLY A 191 1.11 2.78 14.22
C GLY A 191 0.48 4.00 13.51
N ARG A 192 0.23 3.91 12.21
CA ARG A 192 -0.49 4.93 11.40
C ARG A 192 -1.88 4.46 11.03
N GLY A 193 -2.78 5.41 10.78
CA GLY A 193 -4.07 5.14 10.15
C GLY A 193 -4.09 5.64 8.71
N TYR A 194 -4.12 4.71 7.75
CA TYR A 194 -4.00 4.96 6.31
C TYR A 194 -5.35 5.04 5.57
N TYR A 195 -5.33 5.67 4.41
CA TYR A 195 -6.48 5.87 3.52
C TYR A 195 -6.29 5.11 2.20
N LEU A 196 -7.39 4.94 1.47
CA LEU A 196 -7.49 4.35 0.14
C LEU A 196 -6.32 4.67 -0.82
N ASN A 197 -5.76 5.88 -0.76
CA ASN A 197 -4.73 6.32 -1.67
C ASN A 197 -3.30 5.86 -1.30
N ASP A 198 -3.09 5.24 -0.15
CA ASP A 198 -1.75 4.98 0.43
C ASP A 198 -1.05 3.70 -0.01
N PHE A 199 -1.80 2.70 -0.50
CA PHE A 199 -1.27 1.34 -0.58
C PHE A 199 -1.59 0.69 -1.91
N ALA A 200 -0.60 0.64 -2.80
CA ALA A 200 -0.85 0.04 -4.10
C ALA A 200 0.37 -0.51 -4.85
N SER A 201 1.06 -1.52 -4.30
CA SER A 201 2.27 -2.15 -4.88
C SER A 201 1.97 -2.98 -6.13
N TYR A 202 2.57 -2.67 -7.28
CA TYR A 202 2.45 -3.35 -8.59
C TYR A 202 2.19 -4.86 -8.58
N SER A 203 1.43 -5.45 -9.50
CA SER A 203 1.26 -6.90 -9.53
C SER A 203 1.67 -7.46 -10.88
N VAL A 204 2.40 -8.57 -10.84
CA VAL A 204 2.68 -9.42 -12.01
C VAL A 204 2.72 -10.83 -11.48
N GLN A 205 1.98 -11.73 -12.14
CA GLN A 205 2.30 -13.15 -12.04
C GLN A 205 3.18 -13.49 -13.24
N SER A 206 4.45 -13.79 -13.00
CA SER A 206 5.31 -14.36 -14.03
C SER A 206 4.78 -15.76 -14.37
N ASN A 207 4.03 -15.87 -15.46
CA ASN A 207 3.74 -17.17 -16.04
C ASN A 207 5.06 -17.68 -16.64
N SER A 208 5.78 -18.54 -15.91
CA SER A 208 6.92 -19.27 -16.46
C SER A 208 6.42 -20.37 -17.40
N SER A 209 5.74 -20.00 -18.49
CA SER A 209 5.67 -20.89 -19.64
C SER A 209 7.05 -20.91 -20.26
N LYS A 210 7.82 -21.97 -19.96
CA LYS A 210 9.06 -22.31 -20.67
C LYS A 210 8.78 -22.29 -22.17
N THR A 211 9.16 -21.22 -22.88
CA THR A 211 9.68 -21.16 -24.26
C THR A 211 9.61 -19.74 -24.85
N SER A 212 10.63 -18.90 -24.59
CA SER A 212 11.26 -18.00 -25.59
C SER A 212 12.42 -17.22 -24.96
N PRO A 213 13.58 -17.03 -25.63
CA PRO A 213 14.80 -16.52 -24.99
C PRO A 213 14.90 -14.99 -24.86
N THR A 214 13.85 -14.22 -25.15
CA THR A 214 13.96 -12.76 -25.35
C THR A 214 12.74 -11.95 -24.87
N ALA A 215 11.94 -12.48 -23.93
CA ALA A 215 10.91 -11.66 -23.28
C ALA A 215 11.54 -10.80 -22.17
N PRO A 216 11.23 -9.49 -22.09
CA PRO A 216 11.74 -8.62 -21.04
C PRO A 216 11.30 -9.13 -19.66
N THR A 217 12.21 -9.06 -18.70
CA THR A 217 11.97 -9.49 -17.32
C THR A 217 11.26 -8.38 -16.56
N VAL A 218 10.04 -8.62 -16.10
CA VAL A 218 9.29 -7.68 -15.25
C VAL A 218 9.38 -8.13 -13.80
N GLY A 219 9.39 -7.18 -12.86
CA GLY A 219 9.34 -7.56 -11.45
C GLY A 219 7.92 -7.85 -10.97
N THR A 220 7.77 -8.10 -9.68
CA THR A 220 6.53 -8.47 -9.00
C THR A 220 6.36 -7.59 -7.78
N GLY A 221 5.21 -6.99 -7.56
CA GLY A 221 4.86 -6.38 -6.26
C GLY A 221 3.60 -7.05 -5.68
N GLY A 222 3.03 -6.37 -4.69
CA GLY A 222 1.88 -6.86 -3.91
C GLY A 222 0.52 -6.85 -4.64
N SER A 223 -0.53 -7.19 -3.90
CA SER A 223 -1.89 -7.31 -4.45
C SER A 223 -2.62 -5.98 -4.62
N MET A 224 -2.02 -4.88 -4.17
CA MET A 224 -2.68 -3.58 -4.13
C MET A 224 -2.32 -2.65 -5.30
N ALA A 225 -1.37 -3.02 -6.16
CA ALA A 225 -0.86 -2.37 -7.38
C ALA A 225 -1.59 -1.19 -8.01
N ARG A 226 -0.91 -0.09 -8.33
CA ARG A 226 -1.42 0.97 -9.24
C ARG A 226 -0.63 1.13 -10.52
N PHE A 227 0.56 0.54 -10.57
CA PHE A 227 1.32 0.37 -11.78
C PHE A 227 1.14 -1.08 -12.27
N ALA A 228 1.05 -1.28 -13.57
CA ALA A 228 1.04 -2.59 -14.21
C ALA A 228 1.87 -2.53 -15.51
N LEU A 229 2.70 -3.54 -15.77
CA LEU A 229 3.36 -3.67 -17.08
C LEU A 229 2.73 -4.84 -17.82
N LEU A 230 2.46 -4.62 -19.10
CA LEU A 230 2.15 -5.67 -20.05
C LEU A 230 2.94 -5.39 -21.32
N ASN A 231 3.89 -6.26 -21.65
CA ASN A 231 4.82 -6.07 -22.77
C ASN A 231 5.62 -4.74 -22.66
N ASP A 232 5.55 -3.90 -23.70
CA ASP A 232 6.16 -2.55 -23.75
C ASP A 232 5.22 -1.45 -23.24
N GLN A 233 4.16 -1.79 -22.48
CA GLN A 233 3.19 -0.82 -21.99
C GLN A 233 3.21 -0.76 -20.46
N LEU A 234 3.35 0.44 -19.91
CA LEU A 234 3.05 0.74 -18.51
C LEU A 234 1.66 1.36 -18.41
N TYR A 235 0.84 0.81 -17.51
CA TYR A 235 -0.44 1.36 -17.08
C TYR A 235 -0.26 1.92 -15.67
N VAL A 236 -0.72 3.15 -15.47
CA VAL A 236 -0.75 3.82 -14.17
C VAL A 236 -2.18 4.22 -13.88
N VAL A 237 -2.78 3.66 -12.84
CA VAL A 237 -4.14 4.03 -12.44
C VAL A 237 -4.12 4.99 -11.26
N ASN A 238 -4.99 6.00 -11.32
CA ASN A 238 -5.38 6.83 -10.19
C ASN A 238 -6.86 6.61 -9.89
N ASN A 239 -7.45 7.39 -8.98
CA ASN A 239 -8.84 7.23 -8.55
C ASN A 239 -9.92 7.24 -9.67
N SER A 240 -9.64 7.79 -10.85
CA SER A 240 -10.65 7.94 -11.91
C SER A 240 -10.10 7.76 -13.33
N ALA A 241 -8.85 7.37 -13.51
CA ALA A 241 -8.25 7.24 -14.82
C ALA A 241 -7.09 6.24 -14.84
N MET A 242 -6.93 5.60 -15.99
CA MET A 242 -5.75 4.82 -16.36
C MET A 242 -4.94 5.60 -17.40
N GLN A 243 -3.70 5.92 -17.06
CA GLN A 243 -2.74 6.51 -17.98
C GLN A 243 -1.83 5.43 -18.58
N LEU A 244 -1.55 5.57 -19.87
CA LEU A 244 -0.73 4.63 -20.64
C LEU A 244 0.58 5.30 -21.03
N PHE A 245 1.69 4.61 -20.78
CA PHE A 245 3.04 4.99 -21.21
C PHE A 245 3.65 3.90 -22.09
N ASP A 246 3.98 4.27 -23.32
CA ASP A 246 4.75 3.45 -24.25
C ASP A 246 6.22 3.38 -23.79
N LEU A 247 6.73 2.16 -23.67
CA LEU A 247 8.07 1.81 -23.22
C LEU A 247 8.89 1.08 -24.29
N ALA A 248 8.53 1.20 -25.58
CA ALA A 248 9.32 0.67 -26.70
C ALA A 248 10.78 1.16 -26.64
N ARG A 249 10.99 2.34 -26.08
CA ARG A 249 12.31 2.83 -25.61
C ARG A 249 12.25 2.99 -24.09
N PRO A 250 12.79 2.03 -23.30
CA PRO A 250 12.67 2.05 -21.85
C PRO A 250 13.20 3.32 -21.17
N ASN A 251 14.22 3.96 -21.74
CA ASN A 251 14.78 5.22 -21.26
C ASN A 251 14.02 6.47 -21.70
N GLN A 252 12.99 6.33 -22.54
CA GLN A 252 12.20 7.44 -23.07
C GLN A 252 10.70 7.10 -22.95
N PRO A 253 10.17 6.96 -21.71
CA PRO A 253 8.76 6.67 -21.52
C PRO A 253 7.90 7.76 -22.16
N LYS A 254 6.94 7.36 -22.99
CA LYS A 254 6.06 8.29 -23.70
C LYS A 254 4.62 8.11 -23.26
N ARG A 255 4.03 9.13 -22.65
CA ARG A 255 2.58 9.13 -22.35
C ARG A 255 1.79 9.10 -23.67
N THR A 256 0.94 8.10 -23.87
CA THR A 256 0.19 7.90 -25.11
C THR A 256 -1.30 8.19 -24.97
N LYS A 257 -1.95 7.60 -23.96
CA LYS A 257 -3.40 7.62 -23.82
C LYS A 257 -3.82 7.77 -22.35
N THR A 258 -4.97 8.39 -22.13
CA THR A 258 -5.68 8.36 -20.85
C THR A 258 -7.05 7.78 -21.08
N ILE A 259 -7.41 6.77 -20.30
CA ILE A 259 -8.73 6.16 -20.29
C ILE A 259 -9.39 6.56 -18.98
N ASN A 260 -10.50 7.29 -19.08
CA ASN A 260 -11.30 7.61 -17.90
C ASN A 260 -11.93 6.32 -17.39
N LEU A 261 -11.72 6.04 -16.11
CA LEU A 261 -12.33 4.96 -15.39
C LEU A 261 -13.50 5.53 -14.57
N SER A 262 -14.38 4.65 -14.12
CA SER A 262 -15.34 5.02 -13.07
C SER A 262 -14.60 5.41 -11.78
N TRP A 263 -15.35 5.87 -10.79
CA TRP A 263 -14.79 6.41 -9.56
C TRP A 263 -14.20 5.32 -8.64
N ASN A 264 -13.19 5.71 -7.87
CA ASN A 264 -12.57 4.96 -6.77
C ASN A 264 -11.83 3.69 -7.21
N VAL A 265 -10.99 3.83 -8.23
CA VAL A 265 -10.03 2.79 -8.61
C VAL A 265 -8.96 2.65 -7.54
N GLU A 266 -8.75 1.42 -7.08
CA GLU A 266 -7.82 1.11 -6.02
C GLU A 266 -6.58 0.42 -6.56
N THR A 267 -6.79 -0.62 -7.38
CA THR A 267 -5.76 -1.56 -7.81
C THR A 267 -5.82 -1.87 -9.31
N ILE A 268 -4.72 -2.35 -9.89
CA ILE A 268 -4.62 -2.90 -11.24
C ILE A 268 -3.77 -4.17 -11.24
N PHE A 269 -4.31 -5.26 -11.74
CA PHE A 269 -3.65 -6.56 -11.84
C PHE A 269 -3.58 -7.03 -13.30
N PRO A 270 -2.40 -7.04 -13.93
CA PRO A 270 -2.23 -7.65 -15.25
C PRO A 270 -2.13 -9.17 -15.12
N TYR A 271 -2.94 -9.88 -15.91
CA TYR A 271 -2.84 -11.33 -16.03
C TYR A 271 -3.14 -11.79 -17.45
N ARG A 272 -2.18 -12.50 -18.05
CA ARG A 272 -2.20 -12.87 -19.48
C ARG A 272 -2.41 -11.62 -20.33
N GLN A 273 -3.51 -11.54 -21.10
CA GLN A 273 -3.86 -10.40 -21.94
C GLN A 273 -4.99 -9.55 -21.34
N ASN A 274 -5.21 -9.61 -20.03
CA ASN A 274 -6.25 -8.82 -19.36
C ASN A 274 -5.66 -7.95 -18.25
N LEU A 275 -6.35 -6.85 -17.95
CA LEU A 275 -6.13 -6.02 -16.77
C LEU A 275 -7.37 -6.09 -15.88
N PHE A 276 -7.17 -6.44 -14.62
CA PHE A 276 -8.21 -6.50 -13.60
C PHE A 276 -8.06 -5.28 -12.69
N ILE A 277 -9.03 -4.38 -12.74
CA ILE A 277 -8.98 -3.12 -12.00
C ILE A 277 -9.93 -3.24 -10.81
N GLY A 278 -9.39 -3.31 -9.61
CA GLY A 278 -10.17 -3.28 -8.37
C GLY A 278 -10.66 -1.86 -8.11
N THR A 279 -11.95 -1.72 -7.80
CA THR A 279 -12.56 -0.46 -7.40
C THR A 279 -13.42 -0.67 -6.17
N THR A 280 -13.76 0.42 -5.48
CA THR A 280 -14.62 0.29 -4.30
C THR A 280 -16.00 -0.31 -4.57
N THR A 281 -16.43 -0.54 -5.81
CA THR A 281 -17.80 -1.02 -6.14
C THR A 281 -17.82 -2.23 -7.07
N GLY A 282 -16.64 -2.75 -7.42
CA GLY A 282 -16.54 -3.82 -8.39
C GLY A 282 -15.14 -3.96 -8.96
N MET A 283 -14.93 -5.07 -9.64
CA MET A 283 -13.75 -5.32 -10.46
C MET A 283 -14.09 -5.04 -11.93
N PHE A 284 -13.36 -4.15 -12.59
CA PHE A 284 -13.42 -4.01 -14.04
C PHE A 284 -12.42 -4.92 -14.72
N ILE A 285 -12.80 -5.51 -15.84
CA ILE A 285 -11.93 -6.37 -16.65
C ILE A 285 -11.72 -5.69 -17.99
N PHE A 286 -10.47 -5.46 -18.35
CA PHE A 286 -10.07 -4.93 -19.65
C PHE A 286 -9.33 -5.99 -20.44
N ASP A 287 -9.72 -6.20 -21.69
CA ASP A 287 -8.90 -6.88 -22.69
C ASP A 287 -7.77 -5.94 -23.10
N ALA A 288 -6.54 -6.42 -22.93
CA ALA A 288 -5.29 -5.77 -23.25
C ALA A 288 -4.45 -6.60 -24.25
N SER A 289 -5.10 -7.45 -25.05
CA SER A 289 -4.51 -8.13 -26.22
C SER A 289 -3.85 -7.14 -27.20
N LYS A 290 -4.35 -5.90 -27.24
CA LYS A 290 -3.68 -4.73 -27.81
C LYS A 290 -3.24 -3.81 -26.67
N PRO A 291 -2.00 -3.91 -26.15
CA PRO A 291 -1.59 -3.20 -24.94
C PRO A 291 -1.76 -1.69 -25.01
N ALA A 292 -1.52 -1.07 -26.18
CA ALA A 292 -1.67 0.37 -26.38
C ALA A 292 -3.14 0.87 -26.43
N ASP A 293 -4.12 -0.03 -26.54
CA ASP A 293 -5.54 0.31 -26.63
C ASP A 293 -6.42 -0.71 -25.88
N PRO A 294 -6.28 -0.84 -24.54
CA PRO A 294 -7.07 -1.78 -23.77
C PRO A 294 -8.55 -1.37 -23.77
N LYS A 295 -9.44 -2.36 -23.82
CA LYS A 295 -10.89 -2.17 -23.88
C LYS A 295 -11.55 -2.85 -22.69
N GLN A 296 -12.42 -2.14 -21.99
CA GLN A 296 -13.24 -2.76 -20.96
C GLN A 296 -14.16 -3.80 -21.62
N VAL A 297 -14.10 -5.04 -21.15
CA VAL A 297 -14.93 -6.15 -21.65
C VAL A 297 -15.99 -6.60 -20.66
N ALA A 298 -15.77 -6.36 -19.36
CA ALA A 298 -16.73 -6.68 -18.33
C ALA A 298 -16.57 -5.82 -17.07
N ALA A 299 -17.57 -5.92 -16.20
CA ALA A 299 -17.52 -5.48 -14.82
C ALA A 299 -18.13 -6.59 -13.95
N PHE A 300 -17.50 -6.88 -12.82
CA PHE A 300 -18.04 -7.71 -11.76
C PHE A 300 -18.39 -6.81 -10.57
N PRO A 301 -19.66 -6.40 -10.42
CA PRO A 301 -20.06 -5.55 -9.30
C PRO A 301 -20.16 -6.37 -8.01
N HIS A 302 -19.73 -5.78 -6.90
CA HIS A 302 -19.98 -6.29 -5.56
C HIS A 302 -20.42 -5.14 -4.64
N ALA A 303 -20.78 -5.46 -3.40
CA ALA A 303 -21.11 -4.45 -2.42
C ALA A 303 -19.86 -3.59 -2.13
N ARG A 304 -20.04 -2.28 -1.94
CA ARG A 304 -18.92 -1.33 -1.86
C ARG A 304 -17.82 -1.74 -0.86
N SER A 305 -16.60 -2.10 -1.26
CA SER A 305 -15.57 -2.62 -0.34
C SER A 305 -14.15 -2.18 -0.75
N CYS A 306 -13.08 -2.65 -0.09
CA CYS A 306 -11.71 -2.40 -0.54
C CYS A 306 -11.10 -3.73 -1.01
N ASP A 307 -10.73 -3.80 -2.29
CA ASP A 307 -10.73 -5.08 -3.01
C ASP A 307 -9.43 -5.29 -3.78
N PRO A 308 -8.37 -5.79 -3.10
CA PRO A 308 -7.25 -6.33 -3.82
C PRO A 308 -7.68 -7.61 -4.53
N VAL A 309 -7.18 -7.76 -5.76
CA VAL A 309 -7.49 -8.88 -6.64
C VAL A 309 -6.19 -9.59 -6.98
N VAL A 310 -6.18 -10.90 -6.86
CA VAL A 310 -5.17 -11.74 -7.51
C VAL A 310 -5.85 -12.75 -8.40
N VAL A 311 -5.23 -13.02 -9.54
CA VAL A 311 -5.76 -13.96 -10.52
C VAL A 311 -4.82 -15.14 -10.65
N HIS A 312 -5.38 -16.35 -10.70
CA HIS A 312 -4.65 -17.53 -11.13
C HIS A 312 -5.52 -18.38 -12.06
N ASP A 313 -5.00 -18.64 -13.26
CA ASP A 313 -5.67 -19.31 -14.35
C ASP A 313 -7.04 -18.75 -14.70
N ASN A 314 -8.10 -19.47 -14.34
CA ASN A 314 -9.48 -19.17 -14.70
C ASN A 314 -10.25 -18.55 -13.53
N TYR A 315 -9.58 -18.20 -12.43
CA TYR A 315 -10.22 -17.71 -11.22
C TYR A 315 -9.54 -16.44 -10.71
N ALA A 316 -10.36 -15.44 -10.40
CA ALA A 316 -9.98 -14.29 -9.62
C ALA A 316 -10.38 -14.50 -8.16
N TYR A 317 -9.47 -14.18 -7.26
CA TYR A 317 -9.68 -14.18 -5.81
C TYR A 317 -9.73 -12.73 -5.37
N VAL A 318 -10.81 -12.35 -4.70
CA VAL A 318 -11.07 -10.96 -4.31
C VAL A 318 -11.39 -10.94 -2.83
N THR A 319 -10.63 -10.20 -2.04
CA THR A 319 -10.98 -9.96 -0.63
C THR A 319 -11.88 -8.75 -0.52
N LEU A 320 -13.07 -8.93 0.04
CA LEU A 320 -13.97 -7.83 0.39
C LEU A 320 -13.90 -7.62 1.91
N ARG A 321 -13.67 -6.39 2.34
CA ARG A 321 -13.70 -5.95 3.74
C ARG A 321 -14.78 -4.90 4.00
N GLY A 322 -15.74 -5.22 4.88
CA GLY A 322 -16.90 -4.37 5.18
C GLY A 322 -16.66 -3.24 6.18
N ALA A 323 -15.84 -3.48 7.22
CA ALA A 323 -15.74 -2.57 8.36
C ALA A 323 -14.69 -1.44 8.20
N THR A 324 -14.64 -0.76 7.05
CA THR A 324 -13.63 0.29 6.78
C THR A 324 -14.14 1.50 5.99
N THR A 325 -13.26 2.48 5.72
CA THR A 325 -13.54 3.71 4.95
C THR A 325 -14.05 3.46 3.53
N CYS A 326 -13.83 2.27 2.98
CA CYS A 326 -14.33 1.82 1.67
C CYS A 326 -15.52 0.87 1.77
N GLY A 327 -15.78 0.29 2.94
CA GLY A 327 -16.88 -0.63 3.19
C GLY A 327 -18.15 0.05 3.70
N SER A 328 -19.25 -0.69 3.76
CA SER A 328 -20.44 -0.32 4.52
C SER A 328 -20.48 -1.10 5.83
N TRP A 329 -20.89 -0.47 6.94
CA TRP A 329 -20.98 -1.11 8.27
C TRP A 329 -21.78 -2.42 8.31
N ASN A 330 -22.61 -2.69 7.29
CA ASN A 330 -23.44 -3.88 7.15
C ASN A 330 -22.87 -4.95 6.20
N GLN A 331 -21.62 -4.81 5.74
CA GLN A 331 -20.99 -5.81 4.87
C GLN A 331 -20.21 -6.85 5.65
N GLN A 332 -20.27 -8.06 5.13
CA GLN A 332 -19.46 -9.18 5.61
C GLN A 332 -18.07 -9.11 4.98
N ASP A 333 -17.07 -9.48 5.78
CA ASP A 333 -15.72 -9.71 5.32
C ASP A 333 -15.67 -11.07 4.61
N VAL A 334 -15.33 -11.09 3.32
CA VAL A 334 -15.35 -12.32 2.50
C VAL A 334 -14.18 -12.44 1.54
N LEU A 335 -13.88 -13.66 1.14
CA LEU A 335 -13.12 -14.00 -0.07
C LEU A 335 -14.11 -14.43 -1.16
N ASP A 336 -14.26 -13.61 -2.19
CA ASP A 336 -15.00 -13.97 -3.39
C ASP A 336 -14.10 -14.73 -4.36
N ILE A 337 -14.62 -15.84 -4.88
CA ILE A 337 -14.01 -16.61 -5.96
C ILE A 337 -14.84 -16.38 -7.21
N VAL A 338 -14.22 -15.76 -8.20
CA VAL A 338 -14.89 -15.36 -9.45
C VAL A 338 -14.31 -16.18 -10.59
N ASN A 339 -15.16 -16.94 -11.29
CA ASN A 339 -14.80 -17.62 -12.52
C ASN A 339 -14.66 -16.57 -13.64
N ILE A 340 -13.48 -16.53 -14.25
CA ILE A 340 -13.09 -15.63 -15.34
C ILE A 340 -12.60 -16.41 -16.57
N THR A 341 -13.02 -17.67 -16.73
CA THR A 341 -12.72 -18.49 -17.92
C THR A 341 -13.10 -17.74 -19.20
N ASP A 342 -14.27 -17.08 -19.17
CA ASP A 342 -14.67 -16.06 -20.13
C ASP A 342 -14.56 -14.68 -19.42
N PRO A 343 -13.53 -13.87 -19.70
CA PRO A 343 -13.33 -12.58 -19.05
C PRO A 343 -14.43 -11.56 -19.41
N THR A 344 -15.24 -11.84 -20.45
CA THR A 344 -16.39 -10.98 -20.82
C THR A 344 -17.62 -11.28 -19.95
N ARG A 345 -17.63 -12.40 -19.23
CA ARG A 345 -18.76 -12.88 -18.41
C ARG A 345 -18.28 -13.45 -17.06
N PRO A 346 -17.67 -12.63 -16.18
CA PRO A 346 -17.23 -13.08 -14.87
C PRO A 346 -18.42 -13.55 -14.03
N GLN A 347 -18.26 -14.66 -13.30
CA GLN A 347 -19.32 -15.24 -12.47
C GLN A 347 -18.82 -15.55 -11.07
N LEU A 348 -19.55 -15.09 -10.05
CA LEU A 348 -19.30 -15.49 -8.67
C LEU A 348 -19.52 -17.00 -8.55
N VAL A 349 -18.48 -17.71 -8.13
CA VAL A 349 -18.57 -19.14 -7.81
C VAL A 349 -19.04 -19.30 -6.38
N LYS A 350 -18.37 -18.62 -5.44
CA LYS A 350 -18.62 -18.74 -4.01
C LYS A 350 -17.95 -17.61 -3.23
N SER A 351 -18.56 -17.25 -2.11
CA SER A 351 -17.99 -16.35 -1.10
C SER A 351 -17.64 -17.15 0.15
N TYR A 352 -16.45 -16.94 0.69
CA TYR A 352 -15.97 -17.55 1.93
C TYR A 352 -15.85 -16.49 3.01
N PRO A 353 -16.38 -16.70 4.23
CA PRO A 353 -16.24 -15.73 5.30
C PRO A 353 -14.78 -15.58 5.71
N LEU A 354 -14.36 -14.34 5.94
CA LEU A 354 -13.06 -13.95 6.46
C LEU A 354 -13.23 -13.06 7.70
N GLU A 355 -12.12 -12.74 8.36
CA GLU A 355 -12.03 -11.81 9.48
C GLU A 355 -11.07 -10.67 9.12
N THR A 356 -11.59 -9.52 8.72
CA THR A 356 -10.84 -8.30 8.38
C THR A 356 -9.75 -8.47 7.30
N PRO A 357 -10.10 -8.86 6.07
CA PRO A 357 -9.11 -9.14 5.05
C PRO A 357 -8.43 -7.89 4.50
N TYR A 358 -7.17 -8.06 4.09
CA TYR A 358 -6.33 -7.07 3.46
C TYR A 358 -5.81 -7.64 2.13
N GLY A 359 -4.49 -7.60 1.90
CA GLY A 359 -3.87 -8.16 0.71
C GLY A 359 -3.89 -9.68 0.68
N LEU A 360 -3.62 -10.22 -0.50
CA LEU A 360 -3.60 -11.65 -0.77
C LEU A 360 -2.52 -11.96 -1.79
N GLY A 361 -2.06 -13.20 -1.85
CA GLY A 361 -1.00 -13.60 -2.76
C GLY A 361 -1.19 -15.04 -3.18
N VAL A 362 -1.00 -15.33 -4.46
CA VAL A 362 -1.18 -16.67 -5.02
C VAL A 362 0.14 -17.21 -5.56
N ASP A 363 0.53 -18.37 -5.04
CA ASP A 363 1.56 -19.23 -5.63
C ASP A 363 1.00 -20.65 -5.65
N PHE A 364 0.38 -21.00 -6.78
CA PHE A 364 -0.44 -22.19 -6.90
C PHE A 364 0.32 -23.46 -6.47
N PRO A 365 -0.28 -24.34 -5.64
CA PRO A 365 -1.68 -24.35 -5.21
C PRO A 365 -1.94 -23.64 -3.87
N THR A 366 -1.13 -22.66 -3.49
CA THR A 366 -1.24 -21.97 -2.20
C THR A 366 -1.77 -20.55 -2.39
N LEU A 367 -2.81 -20.20 -1.64
CA LEU A 367 -3.33 -18.84 -1.52
C LEU A 367 -3.07 -18.32 -0.11
N PHE A 368 -2.41 -17.17 -0.03
CA PHE A 368 -2.16 -16.43 1.20
C PHE A 368 -3.17 -15.29 1.31
N VAL A 369 -3.79 -15.11 2.47
CA VAL A 369 -4.73 -14.03 2.75
C VAL A 369 -4.34 -13.34 4.05
N CYS A 370 -4.01 -12.06 3.96
CA CYS A 370 -3.71 -11.20 5.09
C CYS A 370 -5.01 -10.80 5.79
N GLN A 371 -5.09 -10.98 7.10
CA GLN A 371 -6.27 -10.70 7.92
C GLN A 371 -5.95 -9.71 9.05
N GLY A 372 -5.00 -8.80 8.81
CA GLY A 372 -4.61 -7.76 9.77
C GLY A 372 -4.18 -8.37 11.10
N ASN A 373 -4.84 -7.96 12.17
CA ASN A 373 -4.56 -8.43 13.54
C ASN A 373 -4.93 -9.91 13.78
N LYS A 374 -5.69 -10.54 12.87
CA LYS A 374 -5.93 -12.00 12.87
C LYS A 374 -4.81 -12.78 12.20
N GLY A 375 -3.82 -12.08 11.64
CA GLY A 375 -2.61 -12.65 11.10
C GLY A 375 -2.75 -13.07 9.64
N LEU A 376 -2.09 -14.17 9.27
CA LEU A 376 -2.02 -14.66 7.89
C LEU A 376 -2.74 -16.00 7.78
N SER A 377 -3.71 -16.12 6.88
CA SER A 377 -4.36 -17.40 6.56
C SER A 377 -3.82 -17.98 5.26
N VAL A 378 -3.60 -19.28 5.26
CA VAL A 378 -3.09 -20.04 4.12
C VAL A 378 -4.14 -21.05 3.70
N PHE A 379 -4.49 -21.03 2.41
CA PHE A 379 -5.45 -21.93 1.79
C PHE A 379 -4.77 -22.80 0.74
N ASP A 380 -5.25 -24.04 0.62
CA ASP A 380 -5.04 -24.91 -0.53
C ASP A 380 -6.09 -24.58 -1.59
N ILE A 381 -5.63 -24.19 -2.79
CA ILE A 381 -6.49 -23.92 -3.94
C ILE A 381 -6.27 -24.93 -5.09
N SER A 382 -5.77 -26.14 -4.79
CA SER A 382 -5.67 -27.22 -5.78
C SER A 382 -7.02 -27.51 -6.44
N ASN A 383 -8.11 -27.36 -5.69
CA ASN A 383 -9.45 -27.12 -6.25
C ASN A 383 -9.77 -25.62 -6.13
N PRO A 384 -9.71 -24.84 -7.23
CA PRO A 384 -9.83 -23.39 -7.16
C PRO A 384 -11.24 -22.91 -6.76
N THR A 385 -12.27 -23.75 -6.92
CA THR A 385 -13.66 -23.47 -6.52
C THR A 385 -13.97 -23.83 -5.07
N ASP A 386 -13.06 -24.57 -4.43
CA ASP A 386 -13.24 -24.97 -3.03
C ASP A 386 -11.94 -24.86 -2.21
N PRO A 387 -11.46 -23.63 -1.94
CA PRO A 387 -10.28 -23.40 -1.11
C PRO A 387 -10.40 -24.07 0.25
N LYS A 388 -9.39 -24.87 0.61
CA LYS A 388 -9.32 -25.53 1.92
C LYS A 388 -8.39 -24.77 2.85
N PRO A 389 -8.83 -24.31 4.04
CA PRO A 389 -7.91 -23.71 4.99
C PRO A 389 -6.85 -24.73 5.40
N ARG A 390 -5.58 -24.33 5.36
CA ARG A 390 -4.43 -25.14 5.80
C ARG A 390 -3.97 -24.71 7.18
N GLN A 391 -3.64 -23.43 7.35
CA GLN A 391 -3.04 -22.89 8.57
C GLN A 391 -3.35 -21.39 8.71
N THR A 392 -3.50 -20.93 9.95
CA THR A 392 -3.51 -19.50 10.28
C THR A 392 -2.35 -19.18 11.21
N PHE A 393 -1.64 -18.09 10.94
CA PHE A 393 -0.52 -17.57 11.72
C PHE A 393 -0.97 -16.30 12.45
N PRO A 394 -1.57 -16.40 13.65
CA PRO A 394 -2.30 -15.30 14.28
C PRO A 394 -1.42 -14.11 14.70
N ASN A 395 -0.15 -14.35 15.02
CA ASN A 395 0.76 -13.32 15.53
C ASN A 395 1.43 -12.47 14.44
N ALA A 396 1.01 -12.60 13.19
CA ALA A 396 1.72 -12.05 12.05
C ALA A 396 1.39 -10.57 11.74
N ASN A 397 0.27 -10.02 12.25
CA ASN A 397 -0.24 -8.68 11.86
C ASN A 397 -0.07 -8.42 10.35
N ALA A 398 -0.66 -9.26 9.50
CA ALA A 398 -0.34 -9.30 8.08
C ALA A 398 -1.24 -8.35 7.29
N PHE A 399 -0.65 -7.55 6.39
CA PHE A 399 -1.39 -6.56 5.60
C PHE A 399 -1.29 -6.77 4.08
N ASP A 400 -0.14 -7.22 3.59
CA ASP A 400 0.04 -7.58 2.18
C ASP A 400 1.14 -8.64 2.07
N VAL A 401 1.13 -9.41 0.99
CA VAL A 401 2.05 -10.52 0.76
C VAL A 401 2.48 -10.63 -0.68
N ILE A 402 3.71 -11.06 -0.90
CA ILE A 402 4.24 -11.47 -2.20
C ILE A 402 4.86 -12.85 -2.05
N PRO A 403 4.23 -13.92 -2.58
CA PRO A 403 4.85 -15.23 -2.59
C PRO A 403 5.87 -15.35 -3.74
N LEU A 404 7.10 -15.79 -3.41
CA LEU A 404 8.23 -15.94 -4.34
C LEU A 404 8.72 -17.40 -4.38
N ALA A 405 7.89 -18.32 -4.89
CA ALA A 405 8.06 -19.78 -4.97
C ALA A 405 8.32 -20.54 -3.64
N LYS A 406 9.25 -20.07 -2.81
CA LYS A 406 9.61 -20.64 -1.50
C LYS A 406 9.74 -19.59 -0.41
N VAL A 407 9.76 -18.31 -0.78
CA VAL A 407 9.94 -17.20 0.15
C VAL A 407 8.72 -16.30 0.12
N LEU A 408 8.05 -16.16 1.25
CA LEU A 408 6.90 -15.29 1.40
C LEU A 408 7.40 -13.97 1.97
N LEU A 409 7.31 -12.92 1.17
CA LEU A 409 7.40 -11.57 1.68
C LEU A 409 6.06 -11.21 2.29
N MET A 410 6.05 -10.82 3.54
CA MET A 410 4.84 -10.45 4.26
C MET A 410 5.06 -9.11 4.95
N VAL A 411 4.20 -8.15 4.69
CA VAL A 411 4.27 -6.90 5.44
C VAL A 411 3.50 -7.04 6.73
N GLY A 412 4.24 -6.88 7.81
CA GLY A 412 3.73 -6.92 9.18
C GLY A 412 3.54 -5.52 9.76
N LYS A 413 3.09 -5.48 11.02
CA LYS A 413 2.91 -4.23 11.79
C LYS A 413 4.18 -3.39 11.90
N ASP A 414 5.36 -4.00 11.96
CA ASP A 414 6.62 -3.34 12.34
C ASP A 414 7.81 -3.77 11.47
N GLY A 415 7.58 -4.51 10.39
CA GLY A 415 8.59 -4.68 9.36
C GLY A 415 8.08 -5.39 8.11
N LEU A 416 8.99 -5.56 7.15
CA LEU A 416 8.84 -6.56 6.11
C LEU A 416 9.44 -7.87 6.62
N TYR A 417 8.60 -8.88 6.77
CA TYR A 417 8.96 -10.22 7.20
C TYR A 417 9.20 -11.11 5.99
N GLN A 418 10.19 -12.00 6.10
CA GLN A 418 10.47 -13.01 5.08
C GLN A 418 10.32 -14.39 5.71
N TYR A 419 9.44 -15.22 5.15
CA TYR A 419 9.23 -16.59 5.62
C TYR A 419 9.64 -17.60 4.55
N ASP A 420 10.25 -18.70 4.95
CA ASP A 420 10.32 -19.91 4.15
C ASP A 420 8.97 -20.60 4.21
N TYR A 421 8.33 -20.76 3.05
CA TYR A 421 7.08 -21.50 2.88
C TYR A 421 7.24 -22.75 2.03
N SER A 422 8.46 -23.27 1.87
CA SER A 422 8.70 -24.56 1.19
C SER A 422 7.81 -25.68 1.73
N ASN A 423 7.41 -25.57 3.01
CA ASN A 423 6.22 -26.24 3.54
C ASN A 423 5.13 -25.19 3.88
N PRO A 424 4.02 -25.11 3.13
CA PRO A 424 2.99 -24.09 3.32
C PRO A 424 2.17 -24.27 4.61
N THR A 425 2.27 -25.40 5.30
CA THR A 425 1.65 -25.59 6.63
C THR A 425 2.58 -25.20 7.79
N ASN A 426 3.86 -24.93 7.51
CA ASN A 426 4.85 -24.57 8.51
C ASN A 426 5.76 -23.45 8.00
N LEU A 427 5.29 -22.21 8.13
CA LEU A 427 6.09 -21.04 7.80
C LEU A 427 7.23 -20.85 8.80
N ARG A 428 8.46 -20.78 8.31
CA ARG A 428 9.64 -20.50 9.13
C ARG A 428 10.15 -19.09 8.86
N LEU A 429 10.20 -18.25 9.89
CA LEU A 429 10.77 -16.91 9.78
C LEU A 429 12.26 -16.99 9.36
N LEU A 430 12.62 -16.32 8.27
CA LEU A 430 13.99 -16.20 7.77
C LEU A 430 14.63 -14.90 8.25
N SER A 431 13.95 -13.79 8.04
CA SER A 431 14.44 -12.47 8.45
C SER A 431 13.31 -11.46 8.60
N ARG A 432 13.67 -10.29 9.14
CA ARG A 432 12.80 -9.12 9.22
C ARG A 432 13.62 -7.88 8.86
N ILE A 433 13.16 -7.11 7.88
CA ILE A 433 13.61 -5.75 7.64
C ILE A 433 12.74 -4.85 8.53
N ALA A 434 13.33 -4.39 9.63
CA ALA A 434 12.63 -3.59 10.62
C ALA A 434 12.34 -2.18 10.08
N VAL A 435 11.18 -1.67 10.48
CA VAL A 435 10.77 -0.29 10.22
C VAL A 435 10.93 0.46 11.53
N GLN A 436 11.69 1.55 11.50
CA GLN A 436 11.80 2.43 12.65
C GLN A 436 10.42 3.03 12.88
N GLN A 437 9.83 2.77 14.06
CA GLN A 437 8.54 3.35 14.39
C GLN A 437 8.64 4.87 14.24
N PRO A 438 7.67 5.51 13.58
CA PRO A 438 7.46 6.93 13.78
C PRO A 438 7.21 7.11 15.28
N ILE A 439 8.14 7.77 15.98
CA ILE A 439 7.98 8.15 17.40
C ILE A 439 6.66 8.87 17.57
#